data_AF-A0A8S4N9I1-F1
#
_entry.id   AF-A0A8S4N9I1-F1
#
_cell.length_a   1.000
_cell.length_b   1.000
_cell.length_c   1.000
_cell.angle_alpha   90.00
_cell.angle_beta   90.00
_cell.angle_gamma   90.00
#
_symmetry.space_group_name_H-M   'P 1'
#
loop_
_entity.id
_entity.type
_entity.pdbx_description
1 polymer ?
#
loop_
_entity_poly.entity_id
_entity_poly.type
_entity_poly.pdbx_seq_one_letter_code
_entity_poly.pdbx_strand_id
1 'polypeptide(L)'
;DASPEQYQPLASACLANNKINNDADEIKKLRQVNEELKKQLELFTKKSSECHQDRVYRPRTRPYKPLVKYILVNGDKAPEGHVKLLPNGNIAVPQDWLQQTLQMSKPKKGQPSGKQIIKAILNGLFEPHQLCLKGGRAAVMANPLMKPVYQDLAGYTAQVLKSSPTTFTEAFNEKCATARATVQRLQNKLHKI
;
A
#
# COMPACT_ATOMS: atom_id res chain seq x y z
N ASP A 1 -22.43 71.63 2.10
CA ASP A 1 -21.26 70.99 2.74
C ASP A 1 -21.67 69.70 3.44
N ALA A 2 -21.58 68.57 2.74
CA ALA A 2 -21.84 67.25 3.33
C ALA A 2 -20.55 66.71 3.95
N SER A 3 -20.61 66.34 5.24
CA SER A 3 -19.45 65.88 6.02
C SER A 3 -18.90 64.54 5.49
N PRO A 4 -17.56 64.35 5.42
CA PRO A 4 -16.91 63.10 4.99
C PRO A 4 -17.35 61.84 5.76
N GLU A 5 -17.94 62.02 6.95
CA GLU A 5 -18.41 60.94 7.81
C GLU A 5 -19.68 60.24 7.29
N GLN A 6 -20.44 60.87 6.38
CA GLN A 6 -21.66 60.28 5.81
C GLN A 6 -21.39 59.21 4.73
N TYR A 7 -20.14 59.06 4.27
CA TYR A 7 -19.76 58.09 3.20
C TYR A 7 -19.07 56.81 3.72
N GLN A 8 -18.68 56.76 4.99
CA GLN A 8 -18.02 55.57 5.56
C GLN A 8 -18.89 54.29 5.54
N PRO A 9 -20.20 54.33 5.85
CA PRO A 9 -21.03 53.12 5.83
C PRO A 9 -21.21 52.54 4.42
N LEU A 10 -21.26 53.42 3.40
CA LEU A 10 -21.44 53.03 1.99
C LEU A 10 -20.17 52.41 1.40
N ALA A 11 -18.98 52.92 1.78
CA ALA A 11 -17.70 52.35 1.34
C ALA A 11 -17.48 50.94 1.90
N SER A 12 -17.83 50.70 3.18
CA SER A 12 -17.74 49.39 3.82
C SER A 12 -18.74 48.38 3.23
N ALA A 13 -19.95 48.81 2.87
CA ALA A 13 -20.94 47.95 2.21
C ALA A 13 -20.53 47.55 0.78
N CYS A 14 -19.93 48.48 0.01
CA CYS A 14 -19.39 48.18 -1.32
C CYS A 14 -18.22 47.18 -1.28
N LEU A 15 -17.33 47.29 -0.28
CA LEU A 15 -16.23 46.34 -0.10
C LEU A 15 -16.72 44.94 0.32
N ALA A 16 -17.74 44.87 1.18
CA ALA A 16 -18.37 43.61 1.58
C ALA A 16 -19.08 42.92 0.40
N ASN A 17 -19.82 43.66 -0.41
CA ASN A 17 -20.48 43.12 -1.62
C ASN A 17 -19.48 42.66 -2.68
N ASN A 18 -18.37 43.38 -2.89
CA ASN A 18 -17.31 42.95 -3.79
C ASN A 18 -16.63 41.65 -3.32
N LYS A 19 -16.47 41.47 -2.01
CA LYS A 19 -15.92 40.23 -1.45
C LYS A 19 -16.88 39.04 -1.63
N ILE A 20 -18.17 39.23 -1.37
CA ILE A 20 -19.20 38.19 -1.56
C ILE A 20 -19.30 37.76 -3.03
N ASN A 21 -19.22 38.70 -3.97
CA ASN A 21 -19.26 38.40 -5.40
C ASN A 21 -18.02 37.62 -5.86
N ASN A 22 -16.82 37.97 -5.36
CA ASN A 22 -15.59 37.23 -5.64
C ASN A 22 -15.64 35.79 -5.09
N ASP A 23 -16.15 35.61 -3.87
CA ASP A 23 -16.28 34.28 -3.26
C ASP A 23 -17.29 33.41 -4.05
N ALA A 24 -18.38 34.00 -4.56
CA ALA A 24 -19.35 33.30 -5.40
C ALA A 24 -18.76 32.85 -6.75
N ASP A 25 -17.94 33.68 -7.39
CA ASP A 25 -17.24 33.33 -8.63
C ASP A 25 -16.18 32.26 -8.41
N GLU A 26 -15.49 32.27 -7.27
CA GLU A 26 -14.51 31.25 -6.90
C GLU A 26 -15.18 29.89 -6.63
N ILE A 27 -16.32 29.88 -5.93
CA ILE A 27 -17.14 28.68 -5.73
C ILE A 27 -17.64 28.13 -7.07
N LYS A 28 -18.03 29.00 -8.02
CA LYS A 28 -18.47 28.57 -9.36
C LYS A 28 -17.33 27.92 -10.15
N LYS A 29 -16.12 28.46 -10.09
CA LYS A 29 -14.91 27.85 -10.70
C LYS A 29 -14.59 26.49 -10.08
N LEU A 30 -14.64 26.37 -8.74
CA LEU A 30 -14.38 25.11 -8.05
C LEU A 30 -15.40 24.02 -8.40
N ARG A 31 -16.68 24.40 -8.59
CA ARG A 31 -17.71 23.46 -9.06
C ARG A 31 -17.47 22.98 -10.49
N GLN A 32 -17.04 23.87 -11.39
CA GLN A 32 -16.66 23.49 -12.75
C GLN A 32 -15.47 22.54 -12.78
N VAL A 33 -14.44 22.80 -11.95
CA VAL A 33 -13.28 21.91 -11.82
C VAL A 33 -13.68 20.53 -11.29
N ASN A 34 -14.57 20.46 -10.30
CA ASN A 34 -15.07 19.18 -9.76
C ASN A 34 -15.89 18.37 -10.78
N GLU A 35 -16.73 19.04 -11.58
CA GLU A 35 -17.47 18.40 -12.68
C GLU A 35 -16.52 17.83 -13.75
N GLU A 36 -15.48 18.59 -14.12
CA GLU A 36 -14.48 18.14 -15.10
C GLU A 36 -13.68 16.94 -14.57
N LEU A 37 -13.26 16.97 -13.30
CA LEU A 37 -12.59 15.85 -12.63
C LEU A 37 -13.46 14.59 -12.62
N LYS A 38 -14.76 14.70 -12.36
CA LYS A 38 -15.69 13.56 -12.42
C LYS A 38 -15.75 12.95 -13.82
N LYS A 39 -15.89 13.78 -14.85
CA LYS A 39 -15.91 13.31 -16.25
C LYS A 39 -14.61 12.61 -16.65
N GLN A 40 -13.46 13.13 -16.22
CA GLN A 40 -12.18 12.48 -16.46
C GLN A 40 -12.05 11.14 -15.73
N LEU A 41 -12.57 11.03 -14.50
CA LEU A 41 -12.59 9.79 -13.73
C LEU A 41 -13.47 8.72 -14.40
N GLU A 42 -14.65 9.11 -14.89
CA GLU A 42 -15.56 8.22 -15.64
C GLU A 42 -14.93 7.77 -16.95
N LEU A 43 -14.31 8.68 -17.71
CA LEU A 43 -13.62 8.37 -18.96
C LEU A 43 -12.45 7.40 -18.73
N PHE A 44 -11.68 7.59 -17.66
CA PHE A 44 -10.60 6.68 -17.26
C PHE A 44 -11.14 5.30 -16.88
N THR A 45 -12.24 5.25 -16.12
CA THR A 45 -12.89 3.99 -15.72
C THR A 45 -13.41 3.24 -16.94
N LYS A 46 -14.06 3.93 -17.88
CA LYS A 46 -14.57 3.35 -19.13
C LYS A 46 -13.44 2.82 -20.02
N LYS A 47 -12.40 3.62 -20.28
CA LYS A 47 -11.23 3.18 -21.06
C LYS A 47 -10.49 2.01 -20.40
N SER A 48 -10.44 1.97 -19.07
CA SER A 48 -9.89 0.83 -18.33
C SER A 48 -10.72 -0.44 -18.57
N SER A 49 -12.05 -0.35 -18.52
CA SER A 49 -12.94 -1.49 -18.79
C SER A 49 -12.88 -1.99 -20.25
N GLU A 50 -12.76 -1.08 -21.23
CA GLU A 50 -12.62 -1.42 -22.65
C GLU A 50 -11.26 -2.08 -22.94
N CYS A 51 -10.18 -1.62 -22.30
CA CYS A 51 -8.85 -2.25 -22.39
C CYS A 51 -8.83 -3.70 -21.86
N HIS A 52 -9.79 -4.08 -21.00
CA HIS A 52 -9.91 -5.43 -20.45
C HIS A 52 -10.74 -6.39 -21.32
N GLN A 53 -11.47 -5.90 -22.33
CA GLN A 53 -12.31 -6.77 -23.18
C GLN A 53 -11.63 -7.22 -24.49
N ASP A 54 -10.74 -6.42 -25.08
CA ASP A 54 -10.16 -6.71 -26.41
C ASP A 54 -8.82 -7.46 -26.43
N ARG A 55 -8.31 -7.87 -25.26
CA ARG A 55 -7.18 -8.79 -25.20
C ARG A 55 -7.64 -10.08 -24.55
N VAL A 56 -7.81 -11.11 -25.38
CA VAL A 56 -7.55 -12.50 -24.98
C VAL A 56 -6.07 -12.58 -24.58
N TYR A 57 -5.78 -12.03 -23.40
CA TYR A 57 -4.48 -12.04 -22.79
C TYR A 57 -4.30 -13.46 -22.32
N ARG A 58 -3.58 -14.30 -23.08
CA ARG A 58 -2.95 -15.48 -22.50
C ARG A 58 -1.89 -14.96 -21.55
N PRO A 59 -2.13 -14.93 -20.24
CA PRO A 59 -1.16 -14.36 -19.35
C PRO A 59 -0.02 -15.38 -19.27
N ARG A 60 1.18 -15.00 -19.72
CA ARG A 60 2.39 -15.48 -19.05
C ARG A 60 2.59 -14.75 -17.71
N THR A 61 1.51 -14.23 -17.11
CA THR A 61 1.55 -13.81 -15.71
C THR A 61 1.44 -15.08 -14.89
N ARG A 62 2.42 -15.29 -14.00
CA ARG A 62 2.15 -16.10 -12.82
C ARG A 62 0.82 -15.58 -12.25
N PRO A 63 -0.15 -16.45 -11.91
CA PRO A 63 -1.41 -15.99 -11.36
C PRO A 63 -1.11 -15.00 -10.25
N TYR A 64 -1.72 -13.81 -10.32
CA TYR A 64 -1.63 -12.82 -9.27
C TYR A 64 -2.16 -13.50 -8.02
N LYS A 65 -1.27 -14.01 -7.16
CA LYS A 65 -1.68 -14.64 -5.92
C LYS A 65 -2.22 -13.50 -5.07
N PRO A 66 -3.53 -13.48 -4.73
CA PRO A 66 -4.07 -12.41 -3.92
C PRO A 66 -3.25 -12.31 -2.64
N LEU A 67 -2.97 -11.07 -2.22
CA LEU A 67 -2.30 -10.85 -0.95
C LEU A 67 -3.11 -11.49 0.17
N VAL A 68 -2.37 -12.05 1.11
CA VAL A 68 -2.96 -12.68 2.28
C VAL A 68 -3.28 -11.60 3.29
N LYS A 69 -4.56 -11.53 3.63
CA LYS A 69 -5.02 -10.67 4.72
C LYS A 69 -4.53 -11.28 6.03
N TYR A 70 -3.60 -10.60 6.67
CA TYR A 70 -3.19 -10.89 8.04
C TYR A 70 -3.95 -10.01 9.01
N ILE A 71 -4.06 -10.47 10.26
CA ILE A 71 -4.81 -9.80 11.33
C ILE A 71 -3.81 -9.37 12.39
N LEU A 72 -3.91 -8.12 12.84
CA LEU A 72 -3.21 -7.64 14.02
C LEU A 72 -3.95 -8.13 15.27
N VAL A 73 -3.27 -8.91 16.12
CA VAL A 73 -3.81 -9.48 17.36
C VAL A 73 -2.96 -8.99 18.52
N ASN A 74 -3.57 -8.30 19.48
CA ASN A 74 -2.88 -7.83 20.68
C ASN A 74 -3.05 -8.85 21.81
N GLY A 75 -2.11 -9.79 21.97
CA GLY A 75 -2.12 -10.76 23.08
C GLY A 75 -3.19 -11.86 23.00
N ASP A 76 -4.34 -11.60 22.38
CA ASP A 76 -5.45 -12.55 22.22
C ASP A 76 -5.09 -13.77 21.36
N LYS A 77 -5.84 -14.87 21.51
CA LYS A 77 -5.73 -16.04 20.63
C LYS A 77 -6.02 -15.65 19.19
N ALA A 78 -5.35 -16.31 18.24
CA ALA A 78 -5.66 -16.11 16.82
C ALA A 78 -7.13 -16.51 16.55
N PRO A 79 -7.84 -15.76 15.69
CA PRO A 79 -9.20 -16.13 15.30
C PRO A 79 -9.22 -17.48 14.58
N GLU A 80 -10.40 -18.09 14.49
CA GLU A 80 -10.57 -19.40 13.85
C GLU A 80 -10.00 -19.39 12.41
N GLY A 81 -9.33 -20.49 12.03
CA GLY A 81 -8.64 -20.63 10.75
C GLY A 81 -7.33 -19.82 10.62
N HIS A 82 -6.92 -19.07 11.65
CA HIS A 82 -5.67 -18.31 11.66
C HIS A 82 -4.69 -18.84 12.70
N VAL A 83 -3.41 -18.67 12.41
CA VAL A 83 -2.30 -19.00 13.30
C VAL A 83 -1.41 -17.78 13.47
N LYS A 84 -0.94 -17.54 14.69
CA LYS A 84 0.07 -16.50 14.91
C LYS A 84 1.37 -16.92 14.25
N LEU A 85 2.01 -16.01 13.51
CA LEU A 85 3.34 -16.27 12.95
C LEU A 85 4.32 -16.59 14.07
N LEU A 86 4.33 -15.78 15.14
CA LEU A 86 5.09 -16.02 16.35
C LEU A 86 4.12 -16.28 17.51
N PRO A 87 4.36 -17.26 18.41
CA PRO A 87 3.43 -17.56 19.52
C PRO A 87 3.06 -16.34 20.38
N ASN A 88 4.05 -15.48 20.65
CA ASN A 88 3.90 -14.23 21.39
C ASN A 88 3.84 -12.99 20.47
N GLY A 89 3.60 -13.22 19.19
CA GLY A 89 3.56 -12.20 18.16
C GLY A 89 2.23 -11.47 18.07
N ASN A 90 2.24 -10.41 17.28
CA ASN A 90 1.09 -9.54 17.01
C ASN A 90 0.40 -9.81 15.67
N ILE A 91 0.87 -10.78 14.88
CA ILE A 91 0.36 -11.08 13.54
C ILE A 91 -0.18 -12.50 13.48
N ALA A 92 -1.45 -12.63 13.10
CA ALA A 92 -2.06 -13.88 12.70
C ALA A 92 -2.29 -13.95 11.19
N VAL A 93 -2.01 -15.10 10.59
CA VAL A 93 -2.18 -15.39 9.17
C VAL A 93 -3.06 -16.63 9.00
N PRO A 94 -3.78 -16.80 7.88
CA PRO A 94 -4.53 -18.02 7.62
C PRO A 94 -3.63 -19.25 7.67
N GLN A 95 -4.04 -20.26 8.43
CA GLN A 95 -3.23 -21.46 8.70
C GLN A 95 -2.93 -22.23 7.40
N ASP A 96 -3.95 -22.42 6.57
CA ASP A 96 -3.82 -23.16 5.30
C ASP A 96 -2.83 -22.46 4.36
N TRP A 97 -2.87 -21.13 4.31
CA TRP A 97 -1.94 -20.35 3.51
C TRP A 97 -0.50 -20.49 4.03
N LEU A 98 -0.29 -20.42 5.35
CA LEU A 98 1.04 -20.56 5.93
C LEU A 98 1.61 -21.96 5.63
N GLN A 99 0.80 -23.00 5.84
CA GLN A 99 1.19 -24.38 5.53
C GLN A 99 1.54 -24.56 4.05
N GLN A 100 0.70 -24.05 3.14
CA GLN A 100 0.96 -24.11 1.70
C GLN A 100 2.23 -23.33 1.34
N THR A 101 2.44 -22.16 1.93
CA THR A 101 3.64 -21.34 1.72
C THR A 101 4.90 -22.08 2.16
N LEU A 102 4.87 -22.76 3.30
CA LEU A 102 5.96 -23.59 3.79
C LEU A 102 6.22 -24.79 2.88
N GLN A 103 5.18 -25.46 2.40
CA GLN A 103 5.30 -26.58 1.46
C GLN A 103 5.89 -26.15 0.12
N MET A 104 5.41 -25.06 -0.48
CA MET A 104 5.91 -24.53 -1.75
C MET A 104 7.32 -23.95 -1.65
N SER A 105 7.75 -23.55 -0.45
CA SER A 105 9.10 -23.03 -0.22
C SER A 105 10.15 -24.13 -0.10
N LYS A 106 9.76 -25.41 0.00
CA LYS A 106 10.67 -26.56 -0.01
C LYS A 106 11.32 -26.68 -1.40
N PRO A 107 12.65 -26.64 -1.52
CA PRO A 107 13.32 -26.88 -2.80
C PRO A 107 13.11 -28.34 -3.22
N LYS A 108 13.10 -28.60 -4.54
CA LYS A 108 12.93 -29.95 -5.11
C LYS A 108 14.02 -30.96 -4.66
N LYS A 109 15.15 -30.46 -4.15
CA LYS A 109 16.22 -31.23 -3.47
C LYS A 109 16.77 -30.35 -2.34
N GLY A 110 16.68 -30.81 -1.08
CA GLY A 110 17.23 -30.14 0.10
C GLY A 110 16.18 -29.54 1.05
N GLN A 111 16.62 -29.15 2.25
CA GLN A 111 15.77 -28.41 3.18
C GLN A 111 15.59 -26.96 2.69
N PRO A 112 14.39 -26.36 2.84
CA PRO A 112 14.19 -24.95 2.55
C PRO A 112 15.08 -24.09 3.43
N SER A 113 15.86 -23.20 2.81
CA SER A 113 16.59 -22.19 3.58
C SER A 113 15.59 -21.25 4.24
N GLY A 114 15.83 -20.85 5.49
CA GLY A 114 14.97 -19.87 6.17
C GLY A 114 14.77 -18.59 5.34
N LYS A 115 15.79 -18.20 4.59
CA LYS A 115 15.76 -17.09 3.62
C LYS A 115 14.66 -17.23 2.56
N GLN A 116 14.46 -18.42 1.99
CA GLN A 116 13.42 -18.66 0.97
C GLN A 116 12.01 -18.58 1.56
N ILE A 117 11.81 -19.17 2.73
CA ILE A 117 10.54 -19.13 3.46
C ILE A 117 10.15 -17.68 3.77
N ILE A 118 11.10 -16.90 4.32
CA ILE A 118 10.87 -15.49 4.64
C ILE A 118 10.48 -14.69 3.40
N LYS A 119 11.19 -14.90 2.28
CA LYS A 119 10.85 -14.24 1.01
C LYS A 119 9.45 -14.61 0.51
N ALA A 120 9.04 -15.87 0.67
CA ALA A 120 7.71 -16.34 0.28
C ALA A 120 6.62 -15.72 1.15
N ILE A 121 6.84 -15.64 2.46
CA ILE A 121 5.93 -14.97 3.40
C ILE A 121 5.83 -13.48 3.06
N LEU A 122 6.94 -12.78 2.86
CA LEU A 122 6.95 -11.35 2.48
C LEU A 122 6.19 -11.08 1.17
N ASN A 123 6.26 -11.99 0.19
CA ASN A 123 5.50 -11.88 -1.06
C ASN A 123 3.99 -12.05 -0.87
N GLY A 124 3.57 -12.86 0.11
CA GLY A 124 2.15 -13.05 0.40
C GLY A 124 1.57 -11.91 1.24
N LEU A 125 2.38 -11.28 2.09
CA LEU A 125 1.92 -10.23 3.01
C LEU A 125 1.98 -8.82 2.41
N PHE A 126 2.88 -8.56 1.47
CA PHE A 126 3.13 -7.22 0.95
C PHE A 126 3.18 -7.15 -0.58
N GLU A 127 2.58 -6.09 -1.11
CA GLU A 127 2.80 -5.70 -2.50
C GLU A 127 4.22 -5.17 -2.70
N PRO A 128 4.81 -5.31 -3.91
CA PRO A 128 6.08 -4.68 -4.25
C PRO A 128 6.11 -3.17 -3.98
N HIS A 129 5.02 -2.44 -4.23
CA HIS A 129 5.00 -0.98 -3.97
C HIS A 129 5.10 -0.66 -2.47
N GLN A 130 4.50 -1.47 -1.59
CA GLN A 130 4.58 -1.30 -0.14
C GLN A 130 6.02 -1.52 0.35
N LEU A 131 6.68 -2.58 -0.14
CA LEU A 131 8.08 -2.86 0.16
C LEU A 131 9.04 -1.82 -0.46
N CYS A 132 8.69 -1.26 -1.61
CA CYS A 132 9.49 -0.22 -2.26
C CYS A 132 9.48 1.10 -1.46
N LEU A 133 8.28 1.56 -1.07
CA LEU A 133 8.09 2.86 -0.41
C LEU A 133 8.42 2.80 1.08
N LYS A 134 8.18 1.66 1.73
CA LYS A 134 8.22 1.53 3.19
C LYS A 134 9.19 0.46 3.69
N GLY A 135 9.98 -0.17 2.80
CA GLY A 135 10.83 -1.32 3.15
C GLY A 135 12.23 -1.00 3.65
N GLY A 136 12.64 0.26 3.78
CA GLY A 136 13.87 0.56 4.55
C GLY A 136 13.64 0.30 6.04
N ARG A 137 14.59 -0.28 6.78
CA ARG A 137 14.41 -0.57 8.22
C ARG A 137 13.86 0.63 9.00
N ALA A 138 14.40 1.83 8.77
CA ALA A 138 13.90 3.06 9.38
C ALA A 138 12.43 3.34 9.02
N ALA A 139 12.08 3.24 7.74
CA ALA A 139 10.71 3.43 7.25
C ALA A 139 9.73 2.38 7.79
N VAL A 140 10.16 1.12 7.90
CA VAL A 140 9.38 0.02 8.49
C VAL A 140 9.09 0.30 9.96
N MET A 141 10.13 0.68 10.72
CA MET A 141 10.00 0.94 12.15
C MET A 141 9.15 2.18 12.45
N ALA A 142 9.13 3.14 11.54
CA ALA A 142 8.23 4.30 11.60
C ALA A 142 6.78 3.98 11.16
N ASN A 143 6.54 2.84 10.51
CA ASN A 143 5.22 2.47 10.03
C ASN A 143 4.48 1.55 11.02
N PRO A 144 3.36 1.99 11.62
CA PRO A 144 2.65 1.21 12.65
C PRO A 144 2.03 -0.10 12.12
N LEU A 145 1.80 -0.21 10.80
CA LEU A 145 1.27 -1.44 10.20
C LEU A 145 2.37 -2.44 9.85
N MET A 146 3.54 -1.96 9.42
CA MET A 146 4.65 -2.84 9.00
C MET A 146 5.58 -3.23 10.15
N LYS A 147 5.70 -2.39 11.18
CA LYS A 147 6.56 -2.66 12.35
C LYS A 147 6.21 -3.98 13.04
N PRO A 148 4.93 -4.30 13.36
CA PRO A 148 4.58 -5.57 13.99
C PRO A 148 4.91 -6.76 13.09
N VAL A 149 4.66 -6.65 11.78
CA VAL A 149 5.01 -7.69 10.80
C VAL A 149 6.50 -7.96 10.76
N TYR A 150 7.32 -6.91 10.75
CA TYR A 150 8.77 -7.04 10.76
C TYR A 150 9.27 -7.71 12.04
N GLN A 151 8.76 -7.30 13.20
CA GLN A 151 9.15 -7.86 14.49
C GLN A 151 8.76 -9.34 14.61
N ASP A 152 7.54 -9.69 14.23
CA ASP A 152 7.05 -11.06 14.25
C ASP A 152 7.83 -11.95 13.27
N LEU A 153 8.14 -11.47 12.06
CA LEU A 153 8.92 -12.25 11.10
C LEU A 153 10.38 -12.41 11.52
N ALA A 154 10.98 -11.40 12.15
CA ALA A 154 12.31 -11.52 12.73
C ALA A 154 12.32 -12.57 13.85
N GLY A 155 11.33 -12.53 14.75
CA GLY A 155 11.14 -13.53 15.80
C GLY A 155 10.88 -14.93 15.25
N TYR A 156 10.01 -15.05 14.25
CA TYR A 156 9.70 -16.30 13.55
C TYR A 156 10.95 -16.93 12.94
N THR A 157 11.79 -16.10 12.32
CA THR A 157 13.05 -16.55 11.73
C THR A 157 13.99 -17.14 12.77
N ALA A 158 14.15 -16.47 13.92
CA ALA A 158 15.04 -16.91 14.98
C ALA A 158 14.49 -18.13 15.73
N GLN A 159 13.21 -18.09 16.13
CA GLN A 159 12.62 -19.05 17.06
C GLN A 159 12.02 -20.28 16.36
N VAL A 160 11.36 -20.07 15.21
CA VAL A 160 10.66 -21.15 14.50
C VAL A 160 11.53 -21.74 13.40
N LEU A 161 12.15 -20.89 12.57
CA LEU A 161 13.03 -21.36 11.49
C LEU A 161 14.46 -21.69 11.97
N LYS A 162 14.76 -21.46 13.26
CA LYS A 162 16.09 -21.68 13.88
C LYS A 162 17.24 -21.12 13.03
N SER A 163 16.99 -19.99 12.37
CA SER A 163 17.92 -19.34 11.46
C SER A 163 18.58 -18.14 12.13
N SER A 164 19.74 -17.72 11.62
CA SER A 164 20.41 -16.52 12.15
C SER A 164 19.51 -15.28 12.01
N PRO A 165 19.52 -14.35 12.98
CA PRO A 165 18.86 -13.04 12.86
C PRO A 165 19.29 -12.26 11.61
N THR A 166 20.51 -12.49 11.12
CA THR A 166 21.00 -11.87 9.88
C THR A 166 20.26 -12.39 8.65
N THR A 167 19.80 -13.65 8.66
CA THR A 167 19.05 -14.26 7.56
C THR A 167 17.77 -13.50 7.24
N PHE A 168 17.04 -13.05 8.27
CA PHE A 168 15.85 -12.23 8.09
C PHE A 168 16.19 -10.88 7.45
N THR A 169 17.19 -10.20 7.99
CA THR A 169 17.59 -8.86 7.52
C THR A 169 18.02 -8.90 6.06
N GLU A 170 18.81 -9.90 5.67
CA GLU A 170 19.20 -10.10 4.26
C GLU A 170 18.01 -10.41 3.36
N ALA A 171 17.15 -11.36 3.76
CA ALA A 171 15.95 -11.72 3.00
C ALA A 171 15.05 -10.50 2.75
N PHE A 172 14.85 -9.70 3.80
CA PHE A 172 14.03 -8.51 3.77
C PHE A 172 14.64 -7.43 2.86
N ASN A 173 15.93 -7.14 3.00
CA ASN A 173 16.63 -6.17 2.16
C ASN A 173 16.62 -6.56 0.68
N GLU A 174 16.84 -7.84 0.36
CA GLU A 174 16.76 -8.34 -1.01
C GLU A 174 15.36 -8.20 -1.60
N LYS A 175 14.31 -8.40 -0.78
CA LYS A 175 12.92 -8.19 -1.21
C LYS A 175 12.61 -6.71 -1.45
N CYS A 176 13.10 -5.82 -0.61
CA CYS A 176 12.95 -4.38 -0.82
C CYS A 176 13.71 -3.90 -2.07
N ALA A 177 14.90 -4.44 -2.32
CA ALA A 177 15.64 -4.17 -3.56
C ALA A 177 14.89 -4.67 -4.81
N THR A 178 14.38 -5.91 -4.76
CA THR A 178 13.58 -6.48 -5.86
C THR A 178 12.30 -5.67 -6.11
N ALA A 179 11.65 -5.21 -5.04
CA ALA A 179 10.48 -4.36 -5.09
C ALA A 179 10.77 -3.02 -5.78
N ARG A 180 11.86 -2.35 -5.41
CA ARG A 180 12.33 -1.12 -6.08
C ARG A 180 12.56 -1.32 -7.57
N ALA A 181 13.27 -2.38 -7.95
CA ALA A 181 13.50 -2.71 -9.36
C ALA A 181 12.19 -2.96 -10.12
N THR A 182 11.20 -3.60 -9.47
CA THR A 182 9.88 -3.87 -10.06
C THR A 182 9.10 -2.58 -10.28
N VAL A 183 9.03 -1.70 -9.28
CA VAL A 183 8.34 -0.41 -9.37
C VAL A 183 8.99 0.47 -10.43
N GLN A 184 10.33 0.57 -10.45
CA GLN A 184 11.05 1.32 -11.48
C GLN A 184 10.74 0.81 -12.88
N ARG A 185 10.68 -0.52 -13.07
CA ARG A 185 10.33 -1.10 -14.37
C ARG A 185 8.90 -0.76 -14.80
N LEU A 186 7.96 -0.72 -13.86
CA LEU A 186 6.57 -0.33 -14.13
C LEU A 186 6.47 1.16 -14.49
N GLN A 187 7.16 2.02 -13.74
CA GLN A 187 7.25 3.45 -14.04
C GLN A 187 7.84 3.68 -15.44
N ASN A 188 8.94 3.01 -15.79
CA ASN A 188 9.56 3.12 -17.11
C ASN A 188 8.64 2.64 -18.25
N LYS A 189 7.71 1.72 -17.98
CA LYS A 189 6.71 1.30 -18.98
C LYS A 189 5.60 2.33 -19.14
N LEU A 190 5.14 2.92 -18.04
CA LEU A 190 4.12 3.96 -18.05
C LEU A 190 4.60 5.21 -18.79
N HIS A 191 5.85 5.63 -18.61
CA HIS A 191 6.42 6.80 -19.32
C HIS A 191 6.70 6.56 -20.82
N LYS A 192 6.59 5.32 -21.30
CA LYS A 192 6.75 4.96 -22.72
C LYS A 192 5.42 4.84 -23.47
N ILE A 193 4.30 4.97 -22.76
CA ILE A 193 2.93 4.99 -23.29
C ILE A 193 2.49 6.45 -23.33
#